data_AF-A0A3G6MKM0-F1
#
_entry.id   AF-A0A3G6MKM0-F1
#
_cell.length_a   1.000
_cell.length_b   1.000
_cell.length_c   1.000
_cell.angle_alpha   90.00
_cell.angle_beta   90.00
_cell.angle_gamma   90.00
#
_symmetry.space_group_name_H-M   'P 1'
#
loop_
_entity.id
_entity.type
_entity.pdbx_description
1 polymer ?
#
loop_
_entity_poly.entity_id
_entity_poly.type
_entity_poly.pdbx_seq_one_letter_code
_entity_poly.pdbx_strand_id
1 'polypeptide(L)'
;MKKNIIFLVALLLSSAAYSQVGINNETPKATLDVAAKTPSTTAEGIIAPRLSGDDIKAKDGQYLADQKGAIVYATSAVGTPSVKTANITTEGYYYFDGAVWVKFNSGTGASTPEPWQIQGTTNPATTNTQNIYQAGNVSIGSQTPIAPFTSNSVTITPKLSVTGNVATTGSYYTTTGKYADYVFEDYFDGASKIDETYKFRSLEETAAYIKANKHLPGVTSIKDILKTENGYTVNLSELSIQQLEKIEELYLHTIEQQEEISKQKTEINDLKSRMEKLEQLLVKENNNK
;
A
#
# COMPACT_ATOMS: atom_id res chain seq x y z
N MET A 1 37.43 82.15 30.62
CA MET A 1 37.64 80.69 30.76
C MET A 1 36.36 79.90 31.04
N LYS A 2 35.44 80.35 31.92
CA LYS A 2 34.20 79.59 32.27
C LYS A 2 33.24 79.30 31.10
N LYS A 3 33.08 80.22 30.13
CA LYS A 3 32.21 80.01 28.95
C LYS A 3 32.72 78.93 27.99
N ASN A 4 34.03 78.78 27.85
CA ASN A 4 34.63 77.80 26.95
C ASN A 4 34.59 76.38 27.54
N ILE A 5 34.64 76.26 28.87
CA ILE A 5 34.48 74.96 29.57
C ILE A 5 33.04 74.43 29.42
N ILE A 6 32.02 75.30 29.53
CA ILE A 6 30.62 74.89 29.34
C ILE A 6 30.35 74.42 27.90
N PHE A 7 30.95 75.09 26.91
CA PHE A 7 30.83 74.70 25.50
C PHE A 7 31.54 73.38 25.20
N LEU A 8 32.72 73.16 25.79
CA LEU A 8 33.47 71.90 25.62
C LEU A 8 32.76 70.72 26.30
N VAL A 9 32.16 70.94 27.47
CA VAL A 9 31.36 69.93 28.19
C VAL A 9 30.08 69.60 27.40
N ALA A 10 29.39 70.59 26.83
CA ALA A 10 28.22 70.36 25.98
C ALA A 10 28.56 69.60 24.68
N LEU A 11 29.75 69.83 24.10
CA LEU A 11 30.23 69.14 22.90
C LEU A 11 30.71 67.71 23.19
N LEU A 12 31.21 67.43 24.40
CA LEU A 12 31.61 66.08 24.82
C LEU A 12 30.40 65.22 25.21
N LEU A 13 29.34 65.81 25.79
CA LEU A 13 28.10 65.11 26.14
C LEU A 13 27.24 64.68 24.93
N SER A 14 27.46 65.21 23.73
CA SER A 14 26.73 64.81 22.52
C SER A 14 27.31 63.58 21.81
N SER A 15 28.40 63.00 22.31
CA SER A 15 29.18 61.97 21.60
C SER A 15 28.86 60.51 21.98
N ALA A 16 27.79 60.26 22.75
CA ALA A 16 27.34 58.90 23.05
C ALA A 16 25.81 58.76 22.95
N ALA A 17 25.25 59.06 21.78
CA ALA A 17 23.92 58.59 21.43
C ALA A 17 24.07 57.19 20.82
N TYR A 18 23.74 56.14 21.58
CA TYR A 18 23.56 54.81 21.01
C TYR A 18 22.44 54.89 19.96
N SER A 19 22.80 54.72 18.68
CA SER A 19 21.94 55.03 17.53
C SER A 19 20.92 53.93 17.26
N GLN A 20 19.92 53.81 18.12
CA GLN A 20 18.69 53.10 17.82
C GLN A 20 17.72 54.04 17.11
N VAL A 21 17.13 53.56 16.00
CA VAL A 21 16.16 54.30 15.21
C VAL A 21 14.76 53.83 15.60
N GLY A 22 14.07 54.65 16.38
CA GLY A 22 12.63 54.49 16.61
C GLY A 22 11.84 55.25 15.56
N ILE A 23 10.89 54.58 14.89
CA ILE A 23 9.89 55.23 14.02
C ILE A 23 8.55 55.09 14.74
N ASN A 24 7.97 56.23 15.12
CA ASN A 24 6.78 56.31 16.00
C ASN A 24 6.98 55.61 17.37
N ASN A 25 8.22 55.40 17.83
CA ASN A 25 8.55 54.78 19.12
C ASN A 25 9.64 55.58 19.86
N GLU A 26 9.30 56.16 21.01
CA GLU A 26 10.24 56.95 21.83
C GLU A 26 11.19 56.08 22.67
N THR A 27 10.88 54.79 22.81
CA THR A 27 11.68 53.83 23.59
C THR A 27 11.96 52.57 22.75
N PRO A 28 12.70 52.70 21.63
CA PRO A 28 12.98 51.58 20.74
C PRO A 28 13.73 50.45 21.46
N LYS A 29 13.34 49.21 21.19
CA LYS A 29 13.88 47.97 21.79
C LYS A 29 14.79 47.18 20.85
N ALA A 30 14.98 47.68 19.63
CA ALA A 30 15.87 47.13 18.61
C ALA A 30 16.58 48.27 17.86
N THR A 31 17.62 47.94 17.07
CA THR A 31 18.37 48.93 16.27
C THR A 31 17.45 49.71 15.32
N LEU A 32 16.40 49.05 14.80
CA LEU A 32 15.26 49.68 14.14
C LEU A 32 13.99 49.13 14.78
N ASP A 33 13.19 50.00 15.42
CA ASP A 33 11.93 49.64 16.06
C ASP A 33 10.83 50.56 15.50
N VAL A 34 9.87 49.96 14.78
CA VAL A 34 8.77 50.67 14.12
C VAL A 34 7.48 50.31 14.85
N ALA A 35 6.89 51.30 15.53
CA ALA A 35 5.62 51.12 16.24
C ALA A 35 4.44 51.64 15.41
N ALA A 36 3.27 51.05 15.64
CA ALA A 36 2.01 51.51 15.06
C ALA A 36 1.58 52.85 15.67
N LYS A 37 1.04 53.74 14.85
CA LYS A 37 0.46 55.03 15.23
C LYS A 37 -1.05 54.86 15.45
N THR A 38 -1.54 55.23 16.63
CA THR A 38 -2.98 55.13 16.96
C THR A 38 -3.54 56.49 17.39
N PRO A 39 -4.56 57.07 16.70
CA PRO A 39 -5.17 56.58 15.46
C PRO A 39 -4.30 56.85 14.22
N SER A 40 -4.39 55.98 13.20
CA SER A 40 -3.78 56.20 11.89
C SER A 40 -4.82 56.12 10.76
N THR A 41 -4.63 56.96 9.75
CA THR A 41 -5.37 56.95 8.47
C THR A 41 -4.46 56.61 7.28
N THR A 42 -3.18 56.29 7.53
CA THR A 42 -2.17 55.96 6.53
C THR A 42 -1.67 54.53 6.74
N ALA A 43 -1.33 53.81 5.66
CA ALA A 43 -0.80 52.44 5.74
C ALA A 43 0.52 52.39 6.52
N GLU A 44 0.73 51.33 7.30
CA GLU A 44 1.90 51.13 8.17
C GLU A 44 2.67 49.88 7.78
N GLY A 45 4.00 49.91 7.88
CA GLY A 45 4.86 48.76 7.57
C GLY A 45 6.24 49.19 7.06
N ILE A 46 7.08 48.19 6.76
CA ILE A 46 8.41 48.40 6.16
C ILE A 46 8.37 47.83 4.74
N ILE A 47 8.68 48.67 3.74
CA ILE A 47 8.81 48.24 2.35
C ILE A 47 10.30 48.04 2.06
N ALA A 48 10.70 46.81 1.77
CA ALA A 48 12.08 46.51 1.34
C ALA A 48 12.34 47.01 -0.09
N PRO A 49 13.62 47.22 -0.48
CA PRO A 49 13.96 47.55 -1.86
C PRO A 49 13.37 46.53 -2.86
N ARG A 50 12.71 47.05 -3.90
CA ARG A 50 12.12 46.25 -4.98
C ARG A 50 13.10 46.14 -6.14
N LEU A 51 13.47 44.92 -6.50
CA LEU A 51 14.39 44.62 -7.60
C LEU A 51 13.82 43.46 -8.43
N SER A 52 14.09 43.40 -9.74
CA SER A 52 13.81 42.18 -10.49
C SER A 52 14.73 41.05 -10.04
N GLY A 53 14.35 39.79 -10.29
CA GLY A 53 15.23 38.65 -10.02
C GLY A 53 16.60 38.81 -10.69
N ASP A 54 16.61 39.25 -11.95
CA ASP A 54 17.85 39.47 -12.71
C ASP A 54 18.69 40.65 -12.15
N ASP A 55 18.06 41.70 -11.62
CA ASP A 55 18.78 42.80 -10.95
C ASP A 55 19.46 42.37 -9.65
N ILE A 56 18.86 41.43 -8.93
CA ILE A 56 19.44 40.83 -7.72
C ILE A 56 20.63 39.97 -8.13
N LYS A 57 20.47 39.11 -9.15
CA LYS A 57 21.54 38.27 -9.70
C LYS A 57 22.71 39.09 -10.23
N ALA A 58 22.45 40.20 -10.93
CA ALA A 58 23.49 41.10 -11.44
C ALA A 58 24.39 41.65 -10.32
N LYS A 59 23.89 41.66 -9.07
CA LYS A 59 24.62 42.09 -7.87
C LYS A 59 25.14 40.93 -7.03
N ASP A 60 25.23 39.71 -7.57
CA ASP A 60 25.75 38.53 -6.85
C ASP A 60 27.12 38.78 -6.19
N GLY A 61 28.00 39.55 -6.84
CA GLY A 61 29.30 39.93 -6.30
C GLY A 61 29.25 40.90 -5.11
N GLN A 62 28.11 41.54 -4.86
CA GLN A 62 27.90 42.51 -3.77
C GLN A 62 27.23 41.89 -2.54
N TYR A 63 26.59 40.73 -2.68
CA TYR A 63 25.98 40.00 -1.57
C TYR A 63 27.00 39.02 -0.98
N LEU A 64 27.84 39.52 -0.07
CA LEU A 64 28.89 38.77 0.63
C LEU A 64 28.47 38.51 2.08
N ALA A 65 29.39 38.03 2.92
CA ALA A 65 29.12 37.68 4.32
C ALA A 65 28.45 38.82 5.11
N ASP A 66 28.83 40.07 4.85
CA ASP A 66 28.32 41.25 5.54
C ASP A 66 26.88 41.62 5.17
N GLN A 67 26.35 41.10 4.07
CA GLN A 67 24.96 41.33 3.62
C GLN A 67 24.01 40.23 4.07
N LYS A 68 24.46 39.28 4.90
CA LYS A 68 23.58 38.27 5.50
C LYS A 68 22.47 38.94 6.30
N GLY A 69 21.22 38.55 6.03
CA GLY A 69 20.02 39.15 6.60
C GLY A 69 19.45 40.31 5.78
N ALA A 70 20.08 40.69 4.64
CA ALA A 70 19.50 41.67 3.73
C ALA A 70 18.14 41.18 3.22
N ILE A 71 17.12 42.04 3.32
CA ILE A 71 15.76 41.75 2.85
C ILE A 71 15.49 42.57 1.59
N VAL A 72 14.96 41.91 0.56
CA VAL A 72 14.51 42.53 -0.69
C VAL A 72 13.15 41.97 -1.07
N TYR A 73 12.45 42.73 -1.91
CA TYR A 73 11.28 42.23 -2.62
C TYR A 73 11.66 41.99 -4.07
N ALA A 74 11.70 40.72 -4.50
CA ALA A 74 11.90 40.38 -5.89
C ALA A 74 10.59 40.58 -6.65
N THR A 75 10.58 41.40 -7.69
CA THR A 75 9.38 41.67 -8.51
C THR A 75 9.14 40.63 -9.62
N SER A 76 10.12 39.77 -9.88
CA SER A 76 10.04 38.70 -10.88
C SER A 76 11.04 37.58 -10.58
N ALA A 77 10.88 36.44 -11.25
CA ALA A 77 11.84 35.35 -11.24
C ALA A 77 13.17 35.76 -11.91
N VAL A 78 14.25 35.03 -11.60
CA VAL A 78 15.53 35.14 -12.31
C VAL A 78 15.48 34.29 -13.57
N GLY A 79 15.79 34.87 -14.73
CA GLY A 79 15.69 34.15 -16.01
C GLY A 79 16.71 33.01 -16.14
N THR A 80 17.93 33.21 -15.64
CA THR A 80 18.98 32.17 -15.59
C THR A 80 19.65 32.22 -14.22
N PRO A 81 19.22 31.40 -13.25
CA PRO A 81 19.71 31.51 -11.88
C PRO A 81 21.20 31.23 -11.71
N SER A 82 21.84 31.93 -10.77
CA SER A 82 23.12 31.51 -10.21
C SER A 82 22.87 30.61 -8.99
N VAL A 83 23.94 30.14 -8.34
CA VAL A 83 23.84 29.44 -7.04
C VAL A 83 23.12 30.32 -6.02
N LYS A 84 23.45 31.61 -5.93
CA LYS A 84 22.87 32.53 -4.93
C LYS A 84 21.40 32.79 -5.18
N THR A 85 20.99 32.90 -6.45
CA THR A 85 19.62 33.27 -6.81
C THR A 85 18.74 32.09 -7.20
N ALA A 86 19.18 30.85 -6.94
CA ALA A 86 18.49 29.62 -7.33
C ALA A 86 17.02 29.57 -6.87
N ASN A 87 16.71 30.15 -5.72
CA ASN A 87 15.36 30.09 -5.15
C ASN A 87 14.45 31.26 -5.55
N ILE A 88 14.94 32.26 -6.29
CA ILE A 88 14.10 33.40 -6.75
C ILE A 88 13.35 32.98 -8.02
N THR A 89 12.37 32.11 -7.82
CA THR A 89 11.58 31.51 -8.91
C THR A 89 10.26 32.24 -9.16
N THR A 90 9.85 33.12 -8.25
CA THR A 90 8.65 33.95 -8.38
C THR A 90 8.84 35.29 -7.69
N GLU A 91 7.92 36.23 -7.93
CA GLU A 91 7.78 37.44 -7.12
C GLU A 91 7.60 37.10 -5.62
N GLY A 92 8.13 37.93 -4.74
CA GLY A 92 7.95 37.83 -3.29
C GLY A 92 9.08 38.47 -2.46
N TYR A 93 8.95 38.41 -1.14
CA TYR A 93 10.02 38.79 -0.22
C TYR A 93 11.07 37.69 -0.11
N TYR A 94 12.34 38.09 -0.12
CA TYR A 94 13.49 37.21 0.08
C TYR A 94 14.47 37.83 1.08
N TYR A 95 15.15 36.99 1.86
CA TYR A 95 16.33 37.41 2.63
C TYR A 95 17.57 36.64 2.17
N PHE A 96 18.74 37.27 2.27
CA PHE A 96 20.00 36.61 1.95
C PHE A 96 20.53 35.87 3.19
N ASP A 97 20.70 34.55 3.15
CA ASP A 97 21.17 33.75 4.30
C ASP A 97 22.70 33.68 4.43
N GLY A 98 23.42 34.30 3.48
CA GLY A 98 24.87 34.26 3.34
C GLY A 98 25.36 33.39 2.18
N ALA A 99 24.51 32.50 1.66
CA ALA A 99 24.79 31.61 0.54
C ALA A 99 23.77 31.77 -0.58
N VAL A 100 22.49 31.79 -0.26
CA VAL A 100 21.38 31.89 -1.21
C VAL A 100 20.32 32.89 -0.74
N TRP A 101 19.52 33.36 -1.68
CA TRP A 101 18.29 34.07 -1.37
C TRP A 101 17.25 33.05 -0.92
N VAL A 102 16.68 33.24 0.27
CA VAL A 102 15.63 32.39 0.83
C VAL A 102 14.33 33.18 0.80
N LYS A 103 13.30 32.60 0.19
CA LYS A 103 11.97 33.20 0.16
C LYS A 103 11.40 33.24 1.57
N PHE A 104 10.77 34.34 1.96
CA PHE A 104 9.91 34.35 3.14
C PHE A 104 8.72 33.42 2.88
N ASN A 105 8.82 32.18 3.33
CA ASN A 105 7.72 31.24 3.27
C ASN A 105 6.67 31.66 4.30
N SER A 106 5.45 31.97 3.85
CA SER A 106 4.27 31.88 4.69
C SER A 106 4.10 30.39 5.01
N GLY A 107 4.30 29.99 6.27
CA GLY A 107 4.10 28.60 6.74
C GLY A 107 2.66 28.07 6.62
N THR A 108 1.86 28.64 5.73
CA THR A 108 0.44 28.37 5.52
C THR A 108 0.26 27.94 4.07
N GLY A 109 0.54 26.67 3.75
CA GLY A 109 0.28 26.17 2.39
C GLY A 109 0.95 24.86 1.98
N ALA A 110 1.84 24.27 2.78
CA ALA A 110 2.15 22.86 2.58
C ALA A 110 0.99 22.08 3.23
N SER A 111 -0.06 21.77 2.46
CA SER A 111 -0.89 20.61 2.75
C SER A 111 0.09 19.49 3.06
N THR A 112 0.16 19.03 4.30
CA THR A 112 1.06 17.94 4.68
C THR A 112 0.68 16.79 3.76
N PRO A 113 1.55 16.39 2.82
CA PRO A 113 1.18 15.34 1.91
C PRO A 113 0.82 14.11 2.72
N GLU A 114 -0.26 13.43 2.33
CA GLU A 114 -0.57 12.12 2.86
C GLU A 114 0.65 11.20 2.62
N PRO A 115 0.86 10.17 3.45
CA PRO A 115 2.05 9.32 3.36
C PRO A 115 2.09 8.41 2.10
N TRP A 116 1.19 8.62 1.13
CA TRP A 116 1.09 7.84 -0.11
C TRP A 116 1.03 8.71 -1.37
N GLN A 117 1.26 8.07 -2.52
CA GLN A 117 1.15 8.66 -3.84
C GLN A 117 -0.25 8.46 -4.42
N ILE A 118 -0.69 9.37 -5.29
CA ILE A 118 -1.96 9.23 -6.02
C ILE A 118 -1.81 8.15 -7.10
N GLN A 119 -2.76 7.22 -7.15
CA GLN A 119 -2.79 6.15 -8.15
C GLN A 119 -2.58 6.65 -9.58
N GLY A 120 -1.64 6.00 -10.28
CA GLY A 120 -1.31 6.34 -11.68
C GLY A 120 -0.35 7.53 -11.84
N THR A 121 0.17 8.09 -10.76
CA THR A 121 1.04 9.28 -10.79
C THR A 121 2.25 9.13 -9.85
N THR A 122 3.17 10.09 -9.93
CA THR A 122 4.26 10.31 -8.95
C THR A 122 3.98 11.50 -8.04
N ASN A 123 2.72 11.93 -7.93
CA ASN A 123 2.33 13.05 -7.09
C ASN A 123 1.92 12.54 -5.69
N PRO A 124 2.41 13.16 -4.61
CA PRO A 124 1.90 12.91 -3.27
C PRO A 124 0.40 13.22 -3.18
N ALA A 125 -0.34 12.42 -2.42
CA ALA A 125 -1.74 12.71 -2.15
C ALA A 125 -1.88 13.87 -1.16
N THR A 126 -2.97 14.63 -1.28
CA THR A 126 -3.30 15.79 -0.44
C THR A 126 -4.62 15.61 0.32
N THR A 127 -5.41 14.57 -0.01
CA THR A 127 -6.63 14.20 0.70
C THR A 127 -6.73 12.69 0.91
N ASN A 128 -7.41 12.29 1.98
CA ASN A 128 -7.69 10.88 2.31
C ASN A 128 -8.72 10.18 1.41
N THR A 129 -9.27 10.89 0.42
CA THR A 129 -10.21 10.36 -0.57
C THR A 129 -9.54 9.97 -1.89
N GLN A 130 -8.26 10.31 -2.06
CA GLN A 130 -7.50 9.98 -3.26
C GLN A 130 -7.04 8.51 -3.23
N ASN A 131 -7.11 7.86 -4.38
CA ASN A 131 -6.68 6.47 -4.54
C ASN A 131 -5.18 6.32 -4.22
N ILE A 132 -4.86 5.28 -3.45
CA ILE A 132 -3.51 5.01 -2.95
C ILE A 132 -2.70 4.23 -4.00
N TYR A 133 -1.47 4.66 -4.24
CA TYR A 133 -0.44 3.87 -4.91
C TYR A 133 0.80 3.69 -4.04
N GLN A 134 1.26 2.44 -3.97
CA GLN A 134 2.52 2.05 -3.35
C GLN A 134 3.17 0.95 -4.19
N ALA A 135 4.45 1.16 -4.55
CA ALA A 135 5.25 0.16 -5.27
C ALA A 135 5.93 -0.84 -4.31
N GLY A 136 6.15 -0.40 -3.07
CA GLY A 136 6.66 -1.24 -1.99
C GLY A 136 5.61 -2.21 -1.43
N ASN A 137 6.02 -2.99 -0.43
CA ASN A 137 5.11 -3.85 0.31
C ASN A 137 4.32 -3.01 1.34
N VAL A 138 3.09 -3.41 1.63
CA VAL A 138 2.24 -2.79 2.65
C VAL A 138 2.10 -3.74 3.83
N SER A 139 2.42 -3.26 5.04
CA SER A 139 2.21 -3.99 6.29
C SER A 139 1.21 -3.25 7.16
N ILE A 140 0.18 -3.95 7.63
CA ILE A 140 -0.89 -3.42 8.47
C ILE A 140 -0.81 -4.10 9.84
N GLY A 141 -0.70 -3.30 10.91
CA GLY A 141 -0.61 -3.82 12.28
C GLY A 141 0.78 -4.24 12.74
N SER A 142 1.82 -4.10 11.90
CA SER A 142 3.22 -4.37 12.25
C SER A 142 4.18 -3.51 11.43
N GLN A 143 5.27 -3.04 12.06
CA GLN A 143 6.40 -2.37 11.37
C GLN A 143 7.32 -3.38 10.66
N THR A 144 7.29 -4.63 11.09
CA THR A 144 8.04 -5.72 10.46
C THR A 144 7.09 -6.50 9.56
N PRO A 145 7.22 -6.43 8.23
CA PRO A 145 6.38 -7.21 7.33
C PRO A 145 6.65 -8.71 7.53
N ILE A 146 5.69 -9.56 7.14
CA ILE A 146 5.92 -11.00 7.07
C ILE A 146 7.05 -11.23 6.06
N ALA A 147 8.17 -11.80 6.54
CA ALA A 147 9.33 -12.08 5.70
C ALA A 147 8.98 -13.07 4.58
N PRO A 148 9.67 -13.02 3.42
CA PRO A 148 9.51 -14.04 2.39
C PRO A 148 9.74 -15.43 2.98
N PHE A 149 8.90 -16.39 2.57
CA PHE A 149 8.97 -17.76 3.04
C PHE A 149 8.78 -18.72 1.86
N THR A 150 9.23 -19.97 2.02
CA THR A 150 9.06 -21.00 1.01
C THR A 150 7.97 -21.97 1.45
N SER A 151 7.03 -22.26 0.56
CA SER A 151 6.02 -23.31 0.73
C SER A 151 5.96 -24.13 -0.55
N ASN A 152 5.98 -25.46 -0.44
CA ASN A 152 6.02 -26.36 -1.60
C ASN A 152 7.07 -25.96 -2.67
N SER A 153 8.30 -25.65 -2.25
CA SER A 153 9.41 -25.17 -3.10
C SER A 153 9.17 -23.85 -3.85
N VAL A 154 8.08 -23.14 -3.58
CA VAL A 154 7.78 -21.81 -4.13
C VAL A 154 8.13 -20.74 -3.10
N THR A 155 8.97 -19.76 -3.48
CA THR A 155 9.24 -18.58 -2.65
C THR A 155 8.08 -17.60 -2.76
N ILE A 156 7.42 -17.36 -1.62
CA ILE A 156 6.32 -16.43 -1.48
C ILE A 156 6.87 -15.14 -0.88
N THR A 157 6.65 -14.02 -1.57
CA THR A 157 7.02 -12.67 -1.11
C THR A 157 5.74 -11.85 -0.91
N PRO A 158 5.22 -11.75 0.33
CA PRO A 158 3.98 -11.02 0.59
C PRO A 158 4.09 -9.55 0.20
N LYS A 159 3.17 -9.09 -0.67
CA LYS A 159 3.02 -7.67 -1.02
C LYS A 159 2.12 -6.92 -0.04
N LEU A 160 1.15 -7.62 0.54
CA LEU A 160 0.29 -7.13 1.61
C LEU A 160 0.39 -8.11 2.78
N SER A 161 0.83 -7.62 3.94
CA SER A 161 0.83 -8.39 5.20
C SER A 161 -0.06 -7.72 6.22
N VAL A 162 -0.92 -8.49 6.88
CA VAL A 162 -1.82 -7.98 7.92
C VAL A 162 -1.60 -8.77 9.20
N THR A 163 -1.14 -8.09 10.25
CA THR A 163 -1.11 -8.62 11.62
C THR A 163 -2.48 -8.38 12.25
N GLY A 164 -3.34 -9.40 12.20
CA GLY A 164 -4.72 -9.33 12.68
C GLY A 164 -5.69 -10.04 11.74
N ASN A 165 -6.97 -9.69 11.81
CA ASN A 165 -7.99 -10.24 10.92
C ASN A 165 -8.26 -9.29 9.74
N VAL A 166 -8.63 -9.87 8.60
CA VAL A 166 -9.15 -9.14 7.44
C VAL A 166 -10.65 -9.40 7.36
N ALA A 167 -11.46 -8.35 7.46
CA ALA A 167 -12.91 -8.41 7.26
C ALA A 167 -13.28 -7.60 6.02
N THR A 168 -14.11 -8.18 5.15
CA THR A 168 -14.62 -7.52 3.93
C THR A 168 -16.12 -7.75 3.81
N THR A 169 -16.83 -6.77 3.27
CA THR A 169 -18.24 -6.91 2.88
C THR A 169 -18.38 -7.40 1.43
N GLY A 170 -17.29 -7.41 0.66
CA GLY A 170 -17.23 -7.86 -0.72
C GLY A 170 -16.67 -9.28 -0.87
N SER A 171 -16.37 -9.65 -2.11
CA SER A 171 -15.79 -10.96 -2.46
C SER A 171 -14.26 -10.88 -2.61
N TYR A 172 -13.58 -12.00 -2.42
CA TYR A 172 -12.17 -12.18 -2.76
C TYR A 172 -12.05 -12.79 -4.16
N TYR A 173 -11.27 -12.16 -5.03
CA TYR A 173 -11.00 -12.64 -6.38
C TYR A 173 -9.52 -12.99 -6.51
N THR A 174 -9.24 -14.20 -6.99
CA THR A 174 -7.88 -14.67 -7.28
C THR A 174 -7.84 -15.26 -8.68
N THR A 175 -6.74 -15.04 -9.41
CA THR A 175 -6.54 -15.68 -10.71
C THR A 175 -5.85 -17.02 -10.51
N THR A 176 -6.47 -18.10 -10.97
CA THR A 176 -5.90 -19.45 -10.97
C THR A 176 -5.75 -19.95 -12.40
N GLY A 177 -4.75 -20.78 -12.65
CA GLY A 177 -4.50 -21.34 -13.99
C GLY A 177 -5.38 -22.54 -14.32
N LYS A 178 -6.04 -23.14 -13.32
CA LYS A 178 -6.85 -24.35 -13.45
C LYS A 178 -8.13 -24.23 -12.63
N TYR A 179 -9.15 -24.93 -13.11
CA TYR A 179 -10.43 -25.14 -12.45
C TYR A 179 -10.75 -26.64 -12.55
N ALA A 180 -11.40 -27.22 -11.54
CA ALA A 180 -11.38 -28.67 -11.32
C ALA A 180 -12.08 -29.52 -12.39
N ASP A 181 -12.84 -28.90 -13.31
CA ASP A 181 -13.56 -29.57 -14.41
C ASP A 181 -12.72 -30.57 -15.24
N TYR A 182 -11.39 -30.55 -15.16
CA TYR A 182 -10.53 -31.61 -15.68
C TYR A 182 -10.88 -33.02 -15.17
N VAL A 183 -11.49 -33.14 -13.98
CA VAL A 183 -11.94 -34.42 -13.44
C VAL A 183 -13.00 -35.04 -14.35
N PHE A 184 -13.99 -34.25 -14.73
CA PHE A 184 -15.06 -34.70 -15.63
C PHE A 184 -14.56 -34.88 -17.06
N GLU A 185 -13.71 -33.99 -17.58
CA GLU A 185 -13.12 -34.17 -18.91
C GLU A 185 -12.35 -35.50 -19.00
N ASP A 186 -11.51 -35.82 -18.02
CA ASP A 186 -10.78 -37.10 -18.03
C ASP A 186 -11.71 -38.31 -17.92
N TYR A 187 -12.73 -38.25 -17.05
CA TYR A 187 -13.66 -39.36 -16.86
C TYR A 187 -14.52 -39.65 -18.09
N PHE A 188 -15.10 -38.62 -18.71
CA PHE A 188 -16.04 -38.80 -19.83
C PHE A 188 -15.36 -38.83 -21.20
N ASP A 189 -14.30 -38.03 -21.40
CA ASP A 189 -13.62 -37.91 -22.69
C ASP A 189 -12.32 -38.72 -22.75
N GLY A 190 -11.87 -39.30 -21.62
CA GLY A 190 -10.65 -40.10 -21.50
C GLY A 190 -9.35 -39.30 -21.31
N ALA A 191 -9.43 -37.97 -21.44
CA ALA A 191 -8.33 -37.04 -21.17
C ALA A 191 -8.86 -35.61 -20.96
N SER A 192 -8.19 -34.85 -20.10
CA SER A 192 -8.48 -33.43 -19.91
C SER A 192 -7.59 -32.51 -20.74
N LYS A 193 -8.16 -31.41 -21.24
CA LYS A 193 -7.45 -30.29 -21.88
C LYS A 193 -6.98 -29.25 -20.85
N ILE A 194 -7.66 -29.18 -19.70
CA ILE A 194 -7.30 -28.27 -18.60
C ILE A 194 -6.10 -28.84 -17.83
N ASP A 195 -6.05 -30.16 -17.63
CA ASP A 195 -4.91 -30.87 -17.04
C ASP A 195 -4.62 -32.20 -17.74
N GLU A 196 -3.72 -32.17 -18.73
CA GLU A 196 -3.30 -33.37 -19.48
C GLU A 196 -2.62 -34.44 -18.60
N THR A 197 -2.15 -34.06 -17.41
CA THR A 197 -1.48 -34.98 -16.47
C THR A 197 -2.45 -35.66 -15.50
N TYR A 198 -3.68 -35.16 -15.41
CA TYR A 198 -4.69 -35.73 -14.54
C TYR A 198 -5.18 -37.09 -15.06
N LYS A 199 -5.46 -37.99 -14.12
CA LYS A 199 -6.08 -39.29 -14.39
C LYS A 199 -7.03 -39.63 -13.25
N PHE A 200 -8.29 -39.87 -13.59
CA PHE A 200 -9.28 -40.37 -12.66
C PHE A 200 -8.86 -41.75 -12.15
N ARG A 201 -8.88 -41.93 -10.82
CA ARG A 201 -8.44 -43.16 -10.15
C ARG A 201 -9.62 -43.95 -9.67
N SER A 202 -9.51 -45.28 -9.73
CA SER A 202 -10.47 -46.16 -9.07
C SER A 202 -10.43 -46.01 -7.54
N LEU A 203 -11.51 -46.41 -6.86
CA LEU A 203 -11.54 -46.47 -5.39
C LEU A 203 -10.47 -47.40 -4.81
N GLU A 204 -10.09 -48.45 -5.54
CA GLU A 204 -9.02 -49.37 -5.14
C GLU A 204 -7.66 -48.68 -5.15
N GLU A 205 -7.31 -48.00 -6.24
CA GLU A 205 -6.06 -47.24 -6.37
C GLU A 205 -6.00 -46.09 -5.36
N THR A 206 -7.12 -45.39 -5.17
CA THR A 206 -7.24 -44.32 -4.17
C THR A 206 -7.05 -44.86 -2.75
N ALA A 207 -7.65 -46.00 -2.39
CA ALA A 207 -7.44 -46.63 -1.09
C ALA A 207 -5.99 -47.07 -0.88
N ALA A 208 -5.35 -47.65 -1.90
CA ALA A 208 -3.94 -48.00 -1.87
C ALA A 208 -3.06 -46.77 -1.63
N TYR A 209 -3.33 -45.67 -2.33
CA TYR A 209 -2.62 -44.41 -2.17
C TYR A 209 -2.77 -43.82 -0.76
N ILE A 210 -3.99 -43.76 -0.23
CA ILE A 210 -4.26 -43.24 1.12
C ILE A 210 -3.53 -44.10 2.16
N LYS A 211 -3.55 -45.42 2.01
CA LYS A 211 -2.87 -46.35 2.93
C LYS A 211 -1.37 -46.07 2.99
N ALA A 212 -0.74 -45.81 1.83
CA ALA A 212 0.67 -45.51 1.71
C ALA A 212 1.04 -44.09 2.18
N ASN A 213 0.27 -43.07 1.76
CA ASN A 213 0.67 -41.67 1.88
C ASN A 213 0.00 -40.90 3.03
N LYS A 214 -1.09 -41.43 3.59
CA LYS A 214 -1.88 -40.81 4.67
C LYS A 214 -2.56 -39.47 4.31
N HIS A 215 -2.75 -39.23 3.02
CA HIS A 215 -3.58 -38.15 2.49
C HIS A 215 -4.20 -38.58 1.15
N LEU A 216 -5.16 -37.81 0.66
CA LEU A 216 -5.80 -38.06 -0.64
C LEU A 216 -4.85 -37.72 -1.80
N PRO A 217 -4.94 -38.44 -2.94
CA PRO A 217 -4.30 -38.01 -4.19
C PRO A 217 -4.72 -36.58 -4.55
N GLY A 218 -3.80 -35.77 -5.09
CA GLY A 218 -4.07 -34.39 -5.50
C GLY A 218 -4.18 -33.37 -4.36
N VAL A 219 -4.26 -33.82 -3.10
CA VAL A 219 -4.31 -32.93 -1.93
C VAL A 219 -2.90 -32.73 -1.34
N THR A 220 -2.53 -31.48 -1.06
CA THR A 220 -1.22 -31.15 -0.48
C THR A 220 -1.03 -31.86 0.86
N SER A 221 0.07 -32.60 1.00
CA SER A 221 0.40 -33.29 2.25
C SER A 221 0.75 -32.28 3.33
N ILE A 222 0.41 -32.59 4.59
CA ILE A 222 0.83 -31.77 5.73
C ILE A 222 2.36 -31.63 5.85
N LYS A 223 3.11 -32.57 5.27
CA LYS A 223 4.58 -32.53 5.21
C LYS A 223 5.11 -31.45 4.27
N ASP A 224 4.31 -31.04 3.29
CA ASP A 224 4.70 -30.09 2.24
C ASP A 224 4.19 -28.67 2.51
N ILE A 225 3.40 -28.50 3.58
CA ILE A 225 2.87 -27.21 4.05
C ILE A 225 3.86 -26.61 5.05
N LEU A 226 4.17 -25.32 4.88
CA LEU A 226 5.02 -24.60 5.83
C LEU A 226 4.37 -24.58 7.22
N LYS A 227 5.13 -24.98 8.24
CA LYS A 227 4.75 -24.89 9.65
C LYS A 227 5.57 -23.81 10.35
N THR A 228 4.88 -22.90 11.03
CA THR A 228 5.44 -21.84 11.86
C THR A 228 5.06 -22.06 13.32
N GLU A 229 5.59 -21.23 14.23
CA GLU A 229 5.15 -21.19 15.63
C GLU A 229 3.64 -20.92 15.80
N ASN A 230 3.03 -20.22 14.82
CA ASN A 230 1.63 -19.83 14.82
C ASN A 230 0.72 -20.82 14.06
N GLY A 231 1.25 -21.94 13.56
CA GLY A 231 0.48 -22.97 12.84
C GLY A 231 0.95 -23.20 11.40
N TYR A 232 0.06 -23.75 10.57
CA TYR A 232 0.34 -24.09 9.16
C TYR A 232 -0.05 -22.95 8.22
N THR A 233 0.77 -22.70 7.21
CA THR A 233 0.53 -21.69 6.18
C THR A 233 -0.12 -22.32 4.96
N VAL A 234 -1.40 -22.05 4.75
CA VAL A 234 -2.19 -22.67 3.68
C VAL A 234 -2.46 -21.67 2.55
N ASN A 235 -2.31 -22.12 1.31
CA ASN A 235 -2.78 -21.39 0.13
C ASN A 235 -4.28 -21.67 -0.09
N LEU A 236 -5.12 -20.69 0.23
CA LEU A 236 -6.59 -20.81 0.12
C LEU A 236 -7.08 -21.02 -1.32
N SER A 237 -6.42 -20.41 -2.32
CA SER A 237 -6.79 -20.59 -3.72
C SER A 237 -6.52 -22.01 -4.20
N GLU A 238 -5.34 -22.55 -3.86
CA GLU A 238 -4.98 -23.93 -4.19
C GLU A 238 -5.85 -24.94 -3.44
N LEU A 239 -6.07 -24.74 -2.14
CA LEU A 239 -6.94 -25.58 -1.33
C LEU A 239 -8.36 -25.64 -1.91
N SER A 240 -8.92 -24.51 -2.37
CA SER A 240 -10.24 -24.47 -2.99
C SER A 240 -10.33 -25.34 -4.23
N ILE A 241 -9.28 -25.38 -5.07
CA ILE A 241 -9.24 -26.22 -6.27
C ILE A 241 -9.14 -27.69 -5.87
N GLN A 242 -8.24 -28.03 -4.93
CA GLN A 242 -8.09 -29.41 -4.44
C GLN A 242 -9.38 -29.94 -3.82
N GLN A 243 -10.09 -29.10 -3.08
CA GLN A 243 -11.41 -29.44 -2.52
C GLN A 243 -12.42 -29.73 -3.62
N LEU A 244 -12.49 -28.89 -4.65
CA LEU A 244 -13.41 -29.09 -5.76
C LEU A 244 -13.07 -30.37 -6.54
N GLU A 245 -11.79 -30.63 -6.84
CA GLU A 245 -11.34 -31.87 -7.46
C GLU A 245 -11.82 -33.10 -6.68
N LYS A 246 -11.66 -33.11 -5.35
CA LYS A 246 -12.12 -34.25 -4.53
C LYS A 246 -13.65 -34.36 -4.48
N ILE A 247 -14.36 -33.25 -4.54
CA ILE A 247 -15.83 -33.26 -4.60
C ILE A 247 -16.29 -33.89 -5.91
N GLU A 248 -15.69 -33.51 -7.04
CA GLU A 248 -16.02 -34.07 -8.36
C GLU A 248 -15.71 -35.56 -8.44
N GLU A 249 -14.55 -35.99 -7.94
CA GLU A 249 -14.20 -37.42 -7.84
C GLU A 249 -15.21 -38.20 -6.99
N LEU A 250 -15.60 -37.65 -5.84
CA LEU A 250 -16.58 -38.28 -4.95
C LEU A 250 -17.95 -38.41 -5.63
N TYR A 251 -18.37 -37.41 -6.40
CA TYR A 251 -19.61 -37.49 -7.17
C TYR A 251 -19.55 -38.60 -8.23
N LEU A 252 -18.44 -38.71 -8.98
CA LEU A 252 -18.26 -39.78 -9.96
C LEU A 252 -18.33 -41.17 -9.32
N HIS A 253 -17.58 -41.39 -8.23
CA HIS A 253 -17.65 -42.67 -7.51
C HIS A 253 -19.03 -42.97 -6.93
N THR A 254 -19.76 -41.94 -6.49
CA THR A 254 -21.13 -42.12 -5.98
C THR A 254 -22.08 -42.54 -7.11
N ILE A 255 -21.91 -41.98 -8.31
CA ILE A 255 -22.68 -42.37 -9.50
C ILE A 255 -22.36 -43.82 -9.87
N GLU A 256 -21.08 -44.19 -9.96
CA GLU A 256 -20.65 -45.58 -10.22
C GLU A 256 -21.26 -46.56 -9.21
N GLN A 257 -21.20 -46.22 -7.92
CA GLN A 257 -21.78 -47.04 -6.86
C GLN A 257 -23.31 -47.17 -6.99
N GLN A 258 -24.00 -46.09 -7.34
CA GLN A 258 -25.46 -46.11 -7.52
C GLN A 258 -25.88 -46.97 -8.73
N GLU A 259 -25.09 -46.96 -9.79
CA GLU A 259 -25.30 -47.85 -10.94
C GLU A 259 -25.14 -49.32 -10.54
N GLU A 260 -24.08 -49.67 -9.82
CA GLU A 260 -23.86 -51.03 -9.33
C GLU A 260 -24.96 -51.50 -8.37
N ILE A 261 -25.40 -50.66 -7.45
CA ILE A 261 -26.54 -50.96 -6.56
C ILE A 261 -27.81 -51.22 -7.38
N SER A 262 -28.03 -50.47 -8.45
CA SER A 262 -29.21 -50.63 -9.31
C SER A 262 -29.17 -51.94 -10.11
N LYS A 263 -27.98 -52.34 -10.60
CA LYS A 263 -27.75 -53.64 -11.24
C LYS A 263 -27.99 -54.79 -10.25
N GLN A 264 -27.38 -54.72 -9.07
CA GLN A 264 -27.55 -55.72 -8.01
C GLN A 264 -29.01 -55.86 -7.58
N LYS A 265 -29.75 -54.76 -7.45
CA LYS A 265 -31.19 -54.78 -7.12
C LYS A 265 -32.01 -55.48 -8.20
N THR A 266 -31.69 -55.24 -9.47
CA THR A 266 -32.33 -55.92 -10.60
C THR A 266 -32.08 -57.42 -10.57
N GLU A 267 -30.82 -57.83 -10.34
CA GLU A 267 -30.45 -59.24 -10.23
C GLU A 267 -31.12 -59.92 -9.03
N ILE A 268 -31.15 -59.27 -7.87
CA ILE A 268 -31.85 -59.78 -6.68
C ILE A 268 -33.34 -60.00 -6.97
N ASN A 269 -33.99 -59.08 -7.69
CA ASN A 269 -35.39 -59.23 -8.04
C ASN A 269 -35.63 -60.39 -9.02
N ASP A 270 -34.74 -60.59 -10.01
CA ASP A 270 -34.81 -61.75 -10.92
C ASP A 270 -34.63 -63.07 -10.15
N LEU A 271 -33.61 -63.15 -9.29
CA LEU A 271 -33.34 -64.33 -8.46
C LEU A 271 -34.52 -64.66 -7.56
N LYS A 272 -35.15 -63.66 -6.92
CA LYS A 272 -36.37 -63.86 -6.13
C LYS A 272 -37.51 -64.42 -6.96
N SER A 273 -37.77 -63.87 -8.15
CA SER A 273 -38.83 -64.38 -9.04
C SER A 273 -38.58 -65.83 -9.49
N ARG A 274 -37.32 -66.19 -9.75
CA ARG A 274 -36.93 -67.57 -10.07
C ARG A 274 -37.15 -68.51 -8.89
N MET A 275 -36.84 -68.06 -7.67
CA MET A 275 -37.04 -68.85 -6.45
C MET A 275 -38.52 -69.11 -6.20
N GLU A 276 -39.38 -68.10 -6.33
CA GLU A 276 -40.84 -68.25 -6.21
C GLU A 276 -41.40 -69.27 -7.22
N LYS A 277 -40.93 -69.23 -8.48
CA LYS A 277 -41.34 -70.21 -9.51
C LYS A 277 -40.93 -71.64 -9.14
N LEU A 278 -39.71 -71.83 -8.62
CA LEU A 278 -39.23 -73.14 -8.19
C LEU A 278 -40.02 -73.67 -6.99
N GLU A 279 -40.29 -72.82 -5.99
CA GLU A 279 -41.13 -73.18 -4.84
C GLU A 279 -42.53 -73.62 -5.27
N GLN A 280 -43.16 -72.90 -6.21
CA GLN A 280 -44.46 -73.29 -6.76
C GLN A 280 -44.43 -74.63 -7.49
N LEU A 281 -43.36 -74.94 -8.21
CA LEU A 281 -43.19 -76.24 -8.89
C LEU A 281 -43.07 -77.38 -7.89
N LEU A 282 -42.29 -77.21 -6.82
CA LEU A 282 -42.12 -78.20 -5.76
C LEU A 282 -43.43 -78.49 -5.01
N VAL A 283 -44.22 -77.45 -4.72
CA VAL A 283 -45.55 -77.63 -4.11
C VAL A 283 -46.50 -78.41 -5.03
N LYS A 284 -46.50 -78.12 -6.33
CA LYS A 284 -47.30 -78.87 -7.30
C LYS A 284 -46.89 -80.33 -7.42
N GLU A 285 -45.59 -80.60 -7.35
CA GLU A 285 -45.06 -81.97 -7.43
C GLU A 285 -45.39 -82.80 -6.18
N ASN A 286 -45.33 -82.20 -4.99
CA ASN A 286 -45.73 -82.87 -3.73
C ASN A 286 -47.24 -83.10 -3.60
N ASN A 287 -48.08 -82.25 -4.20
CA ASN A 287 -49.54 -82.44 -4.19
C ASN A 287 -50.03 -83.47 -5.23
N ASN A 288 -49.16 -83.90 -6.15
CA ASN A 288 -49.47 -84.89 -7.20
C ASN A 288 -48.93 -86.30 -6.86
N LYS A 289 -48.41 -86.51 -5.65
CA LYS A 289 -48.02 -87.82 -5.09
C LYS A 289 -48.99 -88.22 -3.99
#